data_AF-A0AAN4U415-F1
#
_entry.id   AF-A0AAN4U415-F1
#
_cell.length_a   1.000
_cell.length_b   1.000
_cell.length_c   1.000
_cell.angle_alpha   90.00
_cell.angle_beta   90.00
_cell.angle_gamma   90.00
#
_symmetry.space_group_name_H-M   'P 1'
#
loop_
_entity.id
_entity.type
_entity.pdbx_description
1 polymer ?
#
loop_
_entity_poly.entity_id
_entity_poly.type
_entity_poly.pdbx_seq_one_letter_code
_entity_poly.pdbx_strand_id
1 'polypeptide(L)' 'MNYYYSPSENAFFLYALRDRYDAAGSWPSDAVGVSDDVFLEYGLGLPPAGKERAAVNGMPGWVDAPARSTTTSDASATS' A
#
# COMPACT_ATOMS: atom_id res chain seq x y z
N MET A 1 -16.49 9.28 3.65
CA MET A 1 -15.39 8.39 3.23
C MET A 1 -15.55 8.04 1.77
N ASN A 2 -14.66 8.53 0.92
CA ASN A 2 -14.62 8.14 -0.50
C ASN A 2 -13.69 6.94 -0.74
N TYR A 3 -12.80 6.68 0.20
CA TYR A 3 -11.72 5.70 0.10
C TYR A 3 -11.75 4.73 1.28
N TYR A 4 -11.40 3.49 0.98
CA TYR A 4 -11.22 2.42 1.94
C TYR A 4 -9.82 1.83 1.76
N TYR A 5 -9.19 1.40 2.84
CA TYR A 5 -7.91 0.72 2.84
C TYR A 5 -8.10 -0.70 3.39
N SER A 6 -7.58 -1.71 2.69
CA SER A 6 -7.50 -3.07 3.23
C SER A 6 -6.09 -3.32 3.77
N PRO A 7 -5.94 -3.61 5.08
CA PRO A 7 -4.67 -4.00 5.67
C PRO A 7 -4.08 -5.28 5.06
N SER A 8 -4.91 -6.28 4.79
CA SER A 8 -4.46 -7.57 4.24
C SER A 8 -3.98 -7.46 2.80
N GLU A 9 -4.63 -6.66 1.98
CA GLU A 9 -4.23 -6.43 0.58
C GLU A 9 -3.23 -5.28 0.43
N ASN A 10 -3.01 -4.50 1.49
CA ASN A 10 -2.23 -3.27 1.48
C ASN A 10 -2.62 -2.34 0.31
N ALA A 11 -3.93 -2.25 0.05
CA ALA A 11 -4.49 -1.60 -1.14
C ALA A 11 -5.64 -0.65 -0.78
N PHE A 12 -5.86 0.33 -1.65
CA PHE A 12 -6.97 1.28 -1.53
C PHE A 12 -8.09 0.95 -2.52
N PHE A 13 -9.32 1.15 -2.08
CA PHE A 13 -10.55 0.88 -2.81
C PHE A 13 -11.44 2.12 -2.83
N LEU A 14 -12.01 2.42 -3.99
CA LEU A 14 -12.97 3.51 -4.16
C LEU A 14 -14.35 3.05 -3.69
N TYR A 15 -15.00 3.85 -2.83
CA TYR A 15 -16.37 3.59 -2.41
C TYR A 15 -17.34 3.55 -3.60
N ALA A 16 -17.10 4.38 -4.62
CA ALA A 16 -17.91 4.40 -5.84
C ALA A 16 -17.91 3.07 -6.62
N LEU A 17 -16.93 2.19 -6.36
CA LEU A 17 -16.85 0.87 -6.98
C LEU A 17 -17.35 -0.24 -6.05
N ARG A 18 -17.75 0.07 -4.82
CA ARG A 18 -18.11 -0.91 -3.79
C ARG A 18 -19.15 -1.92 -4.29
N ASP A 19 -20.26 -1.44 -4.86
CA ASP A 19 -21.33 -2.32 -5.36
C ASP A 19 -20.82 -3.36 -6.37
N ARG A 20 -19.81 -3.01 -7.19
CA ARG A 20 -19.21 -3.94 -8.16
C ARG A 20 -18.36 -5.00 -7.48
N TYR A 21 -17.57 -4.62 -6.49
CA TYR A 21 -16.76 -5.55 -5.70
C TYR A 21 -17.65 -6.46 -4.85
N ASP A 22 -18.70 -5.92 -4.22
CA ASP A 22 -19.68 -6.69 -3.46
C ASP A 22 -20.41 -7.69 -4.37
N ALA A 23 -20.86 -7.28 -5.57
CA ALA A 23 -21.47 -8.19 -6.55
C ALA A 23 -20.52 -9.28 -7.04
N ALA A 24 -19.21 -9.01 -7.07
CA ALA A 24 -18.17 -9.97 -7.43
C ALA A 24 -17.69 -10.82 -6.22
N GLY A 25 -18.13 -10.52 -4.99
CA GLY A 25 -17.64 -11.15 -3.77
C GLY A 25 -16.17 -10.87 -3.46
N SER A 26 -15.62 -9.77 -3.99
CA SER A 26 -14.20 -9.39 -3.88
C SER A 26 -13.97 -8.11 -3.06
N TRP A 27 -15.00 -7.58 -2.40
CA TRP A 27 -14.80 -6.49 -1.44
C TRP A 27 -14.06 -7.03 -0.20
N PRO A 28 -12.96 -6.38 0.24
CA PRO A 28 -12.20 -6.88 1.38
C PRO A 28 -13.01 -6.75 2.67
N SER A 29 -13.08 -7.83 3.44
CA SER A 29 -13.80 -7.84 4.73
C SER A 29 -13.15 -6.97 5.81
N ASP A 30 -11.86 -6.67 5.65
CA ASP A 30 -11.05 -5.84 6.54
C ASP A 30 -10.88 -4.41 6.03
N ALA A 31 -11.60 -4.03 4.96
CA ALA A 31 -11.54 -2.68 4.41
C ALA A 31 -12.05 -1.65 5.42
N VAL A 32 -11.17 -0.74 5.83
CA VAL A 32 -11.48 0.37 6.74
C VAL A 32 -11.61 1.68 5.99
N GLY A 33 -12.59 2.49 6.35
CA GLY A 33 -12.79 3.81 5.74
C GLY A 33 -11.69 4.77 6.18
N VAL A 34 -11.09 5.50 5.23
CA VAL A 34 -10.04 6.49 5.49
C VAL A 34 -10.44 7.88 5.00
N SER A 35 -9.82 8.93 5.54
CA SER A 35 -9.99 10.29 5.03
C SER A 35 -9.28 10.47 3.68
N ASP A 36 -9.69 11.49 2.94
CA ASP A 36 -9.06 11.87 1.68
C ASP A 36 -7.57 12.21 1.89
N ASP A 37 -7.20 12.86 3.00
CA ASP A 37 -5.79 13.16 3.35
C ASP A 37 -4.94 11.89 3.48
N VAL A 38 -5.48 10.84 4.13
CA VAL A 38 -4.79 9.55 4.26
C VAL A 38 -4.62 8.89 2.89
N PHE A 39 -5.63 8.95 2.02
CA PHE A 39 -5.51 8.44 0.66
C PHE A 39 -4.50 9.25 -0.17
N LEU A 40 -4.50 10.57 -0.05
CA LEU A 40 -3.55 11.45 -0.74
C LEU A 40 -2.11 11.16 -0.30
N GLU A 41 -1.87 11.02 1.00
CA GLU A 41 -0.53 10.76 1.53
C GLU A 41 -0.04 9.36 1.18
N TYR A 42 -0.82 8.31 1.45
CA TYR A 42 -0.35 6.92 1.35
C TYR A 42 -0.75 6.21 0.06
N GLY A 43 -1.83 6.64 -0.59
CA GLY A 43 -2.34 6.03 -1.83
C GLY A 43 -1.71 6.65 -3.08
N LEU A 44 -1.62 7.98 -3.14
CA LEU A 44 -1.06 8.73 -4.26
C LEU A 44 0.33 9.31 -3.98
N GLY A 45 0.65 9.55 -2.71
CA GLY A 45 1.92 10.15 -2.31
C GLY A 45 3.10 9.22 -2.59
N LEU A 46 4.23 9.84 -2.92
CA LEU A 46 5.47 9.12 -3.13
C LEU A 46 6.00 8.61 -1.78
N PRO A 47 6.38 7.33 -1.64
CA PRO A 47 7.00 6.84 -0.42
C PRO A 47 8.27 7.65 -0.09
N PRO A 48 8.49 8.01 1.18
CA PRO A 48 9.77 8.56 1.64
C PRO A 48 10.94 7.63 1.29
N ALA A 49 12.14 8.20 1.14
CA ALA A 49 13.33 7.41 0.81
C ALA A 49 13.55 6.26 1.81
N GLY A 50 13.70 5.04 1.27
CA GLY A 50 13.89 3.83 2.07
C GLY A 50 12.65 3.30 2.77
N LYS A 51 11.46 3.84 2.48
CA LYS A 51 10.19 3.36 3.04
C LYS A 51 9.26 2.80 1.99
N GLU A 52 8.31 1.99 2.44
CA GLU A 52 7.19 1.49 1.64
C GLU A 52 5.89 1.57 2.43
N ARG A 53 4.75 1.58 1.73
CA ARG A 53 3.44 1.55 2.40
C ARG A 53 3.22 0.14 2.94
N ALA A 54 2.81 0.03 4.18
CA ALA A 54 2.30 -1.21 4.76
C ALA A 54 1.15 -0.91 5.74
N ALA A 55 0.50 -1.96 6.20
CA ALA A 55 -0.50 -1.87 7.24
C ALA A 55 0.17 -1.69 8.62
N VAL A 56 -0.13 -0.60 9.30
CA VAL A 56 0.28 -0.28 10.66
C VAL A 56 -0.97 -0.14 11.51
N ASN A 57 -1.24 -1.14 12.37
CA ASN A 57 -2.43 -1.19 13.22
C ASN A 57 -3.76 -1.04 12.46
N GLY A 58 -3.86 -1.66 11.28
CA GLY A 58 -5.07 -1.60 10.44
C GLY A 58 -5.22 -0.33 9.60
N MET A 59 -4.24 0.59 9.65
CA MET A 59 -4.20 1.80 8.83
C MET A 59 -2.97 1.80 7.93
N PRO A 60 -2.98 2.52 6.80
CA PRO A 60 -1.79 2.65 5.98
C PRO A 60 -0.74 3.48 6.72
N GLY A 61 0.52 3.04 6.63
CA GLY A 61 1.67 3.73 7.20
C GLY A 61 2.93 3.50 6.38
N TRP A 62 3.89 4.39 6.51
CA TRP A 62 5.22 4.20 5.93
C TRP A 62 6.09 3.39 6.89
N VAL A 63 6.46 2.18 6.46
CA VAL A 63 7.40 1.33 7.19
C VAL A 63 8.74 1.35 6.50
N ASP A 64 9.81 1.00 7.22
CA ASP A 64 11.11 0.83 6.61
C ASP A 64 11.04 -0.33 5.62
N ALA A 65 11.37 -0.04 4.36
CA ALA A 65 11.41 -1.06 3.34
C ALA A 65 12.50 -2.05 3.74
N PRO A 66 12.29 -3.37 3.56
CA PRO A 66 13.34 -4.35 3.82
C PRO A 66 14.58 -3.90 3.06
N ALA A 67 15.72 -3.83 3.76
CA ALA A 67 16.97 -3.48 3.12
C ALA A 67 17.09 -4.38 1.90
N ARG A 68 16.97 -3.80 0.70
CA ARG A 68 17.28 -4.55 -0.51
C ARG A 68 18.72 -4.95 -0.31
N SER A 69 18.95 -6.22 0.00
CA SER A 69 20.24 -6.84 -0.21
C SER A 69 20.47 -6.68 -1.70
N THR A 70 21.09 -5.57 -2.07
CA THR A 70 21.98 -5.57 -3.22
C THR A 70 23.02 -6.61 -2.83
N THR A 71 22.72 -7.88 -3.15
CA THR A 71 23.77 -8.80 -3.53
C THR A 71 24.51 -8.04 -4.61
N THR A 72 25.59 -7.42 -4.17
CA THR A 72 26.71 -6.99 -4.98
C THR A 72 26.89 -8.06 -6.04
N SER A 73 26.42 -7.78 -7.26
CA SER A 73 26.96 -8.42 -8.44
C SER A 73 28.39 -7.93 -8.56
N ASP A 74 29.25 -8.51 -7.73
CA ASP A 74 30.64 -8.75 -8.07
C ASP A 74 30.59 -9.77 -9.22
N ALA A 75 30.30 -9.27 -10.41
CA ALA A 75 30.71 -9.87 -11.65
C ALA A 75 31.81 -8.97 -12.19
N SER A 76 32.99 -9.22 -11.63
CA SER A 76 34.32 -8.95 -12.12
C SER A 76 34.39 -8.44 -13.57
N ALA A 77 35.09 -7.32 -13.77
CA ALA A 77 36.43 -7.36 -14.38
C ALA A 77 36.99 -5.94 -14.51
N THR A 78 38.00 -5.68 -13.69
CA THR A 78 39.14 -4.85 -14.07
C THR A 78 39.82 -5.48 -15.29
N SER A 79 40.37 -4.61 -16.15
CA SER A 79 41.22 -4.86 -17.34
C SER A 79 40.52 -4.96 -18.69
#